data_AF-A0AAV5TXU8-F1
#
_entry.id   AF-A0AAV5TXU8-F1
#
_cell.length_a   1.000
_cell.length_b   1.000
_cell.length_c   1.000
_cell.angle_alpha   90.00
_cell.angle_beta   90.00
_cell.angle_gamma   90.00
#
_symmetry.space_group_name_H-M   'P 1'
#
loop_
_entity.id
_entity.type
_entity.pdbx_description
1 polymer ?
#
loop_
_entity_poly.entity_id
_entity_poly.type
_entity_poly.pdbx_seq_one_letter_code
_entity_poly.pdbx_strand_id
1 'polypeptide(L)'
;NETQDSFVPLILNLLAVETINHTPKMRLCLLLSLPTLALSCIAGYDSVFDGQCLKTINKWNSHAGAKEACEDDDSHLPFIRSQEDNAQFHPANSDGAWLGLSCNGAKFVWDDGTVANFTNFKANQVCDETQKNTVYWVAPDGTWNVGETTTRYPICQRDTRSWICDTYYLLQQGKSDDICYLFDTKNTLLPDAEATCENQLAFISPIHDQAMNDYVKRTAVGYGLMGGVHIGLKSVNDKYIWSDGSEADFLNFAPGFPDPSFGECLAMGTGLFPGKWMNIDCDTPLPYMCSKPALTYDESVAPAGCSDDGEFYPGDEIYSPTWGSATGPSYCDYAVMDLDKSKKVTVEILLFESNSCCDTLTIYDGLFGTNVLKKFTGYYGITSIVVTGTTNAIRMEWNAKSGEHVRGWHARVGSV
;
A
#
# COMPACT_ATOMS: atom_id res chain seq x y z
N ASN A 1 -21.40 36.65 27.64
CA ASN A 1 -20.87 37.93 27.15
C ASN A 1 -19.61 37.61 26.37
N GLU A 2 -19.73 37.33 25.07
CA GLU A 2 -19.69 38.36 24.00
C GLU A 2 -18.32 39.07 24.00
N THR A 3 -17.54 39.20 22.94
CA THR A 3 -17.72 38.98 21.49
C THR A 3 -16.35 39.21 20.81
N GLN A 4 -16.15 38.55 19.66
CA GLN A 4 -15.57 39.02 18.40
C GLN A 4 -14.12 39.51 18.18
N ASP A 5 -13.61 38.97 17.05
CA ASP A 5 -12.92 39.61 15.91
C ASP A 5 -11.48 40.13 16.06
N SER A 6 -10.57 39.60 15.23
CA SER A 6 -10.28 40.18 13.90
C SER A 6 -9.03 39.56 13.24
N PHE A 7 -9.01 39.69 11.92
CA PHE A 7 -8.17 39.02 10.93
C PHE A 7 -7.31 40.10 10.21
N VAL A 8 -6.07 39.76 9.78
CA VAL A 8 -5.25 40.37 8.68
C VAL A 8 -4.52 41.72 8.99
N PRO A 9 -3.43 42.13 8.27
CA PRO A 9 -2.17 41.49 7.80
C PRO A 9 -0.90 42.27 8.27
N LEU A 10 0.32 41.76 8.03
CA LEU A 10 1.53 42.61 8.01
C LEU A 10 2.42 42.39 6.77
N ILE A 11 2.16 43.23 5.76
CA ILE A 11 3.07 44.10 5.00
C ILE A 11 4.55 43.68 4.78
N LEU A 12 4.87 43.55 3.49
CA LEU A 12 6.17 43.68 2.82
C LEU A 12 7.07 44.80 3.39
N ASN A 13 8.37 44.55 3.53
CA ASN A 13 9.35 45.63 3.41
C ASN A 13 10.63 45.19 2.69
N LEU A 14 10.98 46.03 1.72
CA LEU A 14 12.15 45.98 0.84
C LEU A 14 13.46 46.06 1.65
N LEU A 15 14.49 45.36 1.17
CA LEU A 15 15.83 45.92 1.10
C LEU A 15 16.44 45.60 -0.27
N ALA A 16 16.61 46.66 -1.06
CA ALA A 16 17.49 46.71 -2.21
C ALA A 16 18.94 46.84 -1.71
N VAL A 17 19.86 46.05 -2.27
CA VAL A 17 21.29 46.40 -2.32
C VAL A 17 21.79 46.14 -3.73
N GLU A 18 22.55 47.13 -4.19
CA GLU A 18 22.95 47.42 -5.55
C GLU A 18 23.91 46.41 -6.19
N THR A 19 23.85 46.46 -7.52
CA THR A 19 24.65 45.80 -8.54
C THR A 19 26.16 45.92 -8.37
N ILE A 20 26.89 44.80 -8.48
CA ILE A 20 28.23 44.76 -9.07
C ILE A 20 28.33 43.54 -10.01
N ASN A 21 28.74 43.83 -11.25
CA ASN A 21 28.95 42.91 -12.36
C ASN A 21 29.86 41.72 -12.02
N HIS A 22 29.40 40.50 -12.31
CA HIS A 22 30.15 39.47 -13.06
C HIS A 22 29.24 38.25 -13.27
N THR A 23 28.84 38.00 -14.52
CA THR A 23 28.25 36.71 -14.93
C THR A 23 29.29 35.59 -14.79
N PRO A 24 28.92 34.47 -14.16
CA PRO A 24 28.74 33.24 -14.92
C PRO A 24 27.35 32.65 -14.67
N LYS A 25 26.81 31.97 -15.68
CA LYS A 25 25.51 31.30 -15.68
C LYS A 25 25.33 30.39 -14.46
N MET A 26 24.75 30.91 -13.40
CA MET A 26 24.27 30.15 -12.27
C MET A 26 22.88 29.66 -12.65
N ARG A 27 22.79 28.36 -12.99
CA ARG A 27 21.50 27.69 -13.16
C ARG A 27 20.73 27.90 -11.85
N LEU A 28 19.65 28.64 -11.94
CA LEU A 28 18.65 28.75 -10.89
C LEU A 28 18.04 27.36 -10.72
N CYS A 29 18.61 26.54 -9.84
CA CYS A 29 17.86 25.42 -9.26
C CYS A 29 16.73 26.06 -8.47
N LEU A 30 15.54 26.14 -9.09
CA LEU A 30 14.32 26.11 -8.32
C LEU A 30 14.38 24.81 -7.51
N LEU A 31 14.85 24.91 -6.26
CA LEU A 31 14.43 24.02 -5.21
C LEU A 31 12.92 24.24 -5.10
N LEU A 32 12.17 23.52 -5.94
CA LEU A 32 10.84 23.08 -5.56
C LEU A 32 11.07 22.45 -4.20
N SER A 33 10.69 23.15 -3.14
CA SER A 33 10.35 22.51 -1.89
C SER A 33 9.29 21.50 -2.27
N LEU A 34 9.72 20.26 -2.53
CA LEU A 34 8.85 19.12 -2.41
C LEU A 34 8.14 19.35 -1.08
N PRO A 35 6.81 19.47 -1.04
CA PRO A 35 6.15 19.29 0.23
C PRO A 35 6.67 17.92 0.66
N THR A 36 7.46 17.88 1.73
CA THR A 36 7.59 16.66 2.49
C THR A 36 6.13 16.27 2.72
N LEU A 37 5.67 15.24 2.01
CA LEU A 37 4.43 14.57 2.38
C LEU A 37 4.70 14.17 3.82
N ALA A 38 4.22 15.00 4.75
CA ALA A 38 4.09 14.58 6.12
C ALA A 38 3.08 13.45 6.00
N LEU A 39 3.59 12.21 5.99
CA LEU A 39 2.79 11.06 6.36
C LEU A 39 2.13 11.48 7.68
N SER A 40 0.86 11.84 7.65
CA SER A 40 0.13 12.22 8.85
C SER A 40 -0.60 10.98 9.32
N CYS A 41 -0.36 10.59 10.56
CA CYS A 41 -1.14 9.55 11.21
C CYS A 41 -2.60 9.98 11.40
N ILE A 42 -3.50 8.99 11.54
CA ILE A 42 -4.89 9.26 11.92
C ILE A 42 -4.94 10.06 13.23
N ALA A 43 -6.00 10.84 13.42
CA ALA A 43 -6.21 11.58 14.66
C ALA A 43 -6.15 10.64 15.89
N GLY A 44 -5.20 10.89 16.80
CA GLY A 44 -4.96 10.08 18.00
C GLY A 44 -3.69 9.20 17.96
N TYR A 45 -2.97 9.17 16.83
CA TYR A 45 -1.65 8.56 16.70
C TYR A 45 -0.58 9.65 16.51
N ASP A 46 0.46 9.63 17.35
CA ASP A 46 1.30 10.82 17.63
C ASP A 46 2.67 10.81 16.91
N SER A 47 3.03 9.72 16.21
CA SER A 47 4.32 9.63 15.51
C SER A 47 4.25 8.70 14.30
N VAL A 48 4.99 9.07 13.26
CA VAL A 48 5.06 8.38 11.97
C VAL A 48 6.50 7.91 11.78
N PHE A 49 6.68 6.63 11.50
CA PHE A 49 7.97 6.13 11.05
C PHE A 49 7.83 4.91 10.13
N ASP A 50 8.50 4.92 8.96
CA ASP A 50 8.43 3.86 7.93
C ASP A 50 7.00 3.41 7.59
N GLY A 51 6.10 4.39 7.52
CA GLY A 51 4.70 4.09 7.29
C GLY A 51 3.98 3.45 8.49
N GLN A 52 4.48 3.55 9.73
CA GLN A 52 3.86 3.05 10.96
C GLN A 52 3.46 4.20 11.89
N CYS A 53 2.22 4.13 12.37
CA CYS A 53 1.62 5.03 13.33
C CYS A 53 1.69 4.41 14.72
N LEU A 54 2.16 5.18 15.70
CA LEU A 54 2.15 4.76 17.10
C LEU A 54 1.14 5.57 17.94
N LYS A 55 0.36 4.89 18.76
CA LYS A 55 -0.55 5.47 19.75
C LYS A 55 -0.30 4.84 21.11
N THR A 56 -0.24 5.68 22.14
CA THR A 56 -0.12 5.18 23.52
C THR A 56 -1.49 5.14 24.15
N ILE A 57 -1.94 3.96 24.61
CA ILE A 57 -3.15 3.84 25.40
C ILE A 57 -2.78 4.14 26.86
N ASN A 58 -3.37 5.19 27.43
CA ASN A 58 -3.05 5.70 28.77
C ASN A 58 -3.63 4.82 29.91
N LYS A 59 -3.31 3.52 29.90
CA LYS A 59 -3.66 2.54 30.95
C LYS A 59 -2.55 1.51 31.08
N TRP A 60 -2.25 1.07 32.30
CA TRP A 60 -1.27 0.02 32.55
C TRP A 60 -1.92 -1.35 32.33
N ASN A 61 -1.34 -2.14 31.43
CA ASN A 61 -1.85 -3.46 31.06
C ASN A 61 -0.76 -4.53 31.22
N SER A 62 -1.18 -5.76 31.56
CA SER A 62 -0.37 -6.95 31.31
C SER A 62 -0.13 -7.10 29.81
N HIS A 63 0.81 -7.93 29.38
CA HIS A 63 1.02 -8.18 27.94
C HIS A 63 -0.28 -8.59 27.24
N ALA A 64 -1.00 -9.57 27.79
CA ALA A 64 -2.27 -10.03 27.23
C ALA A 64 -3.32 -8.90 27.15
N GLY A 65 -3.46 -8.10 28.21
CA GLY A 65 -4.39 -6.98 28.19
C GLY A 65 -3.94 -5.82 27.31
N ALA A 66 -2.63 -5.69 27.04
CA ALA A 66 -2.09 -4.66 26.15
C ALA A 66 -2.33 -5.06 24.69
N LYS A 67 -2.19 -6.35 24.38
CA LYS A 67 -2.55 -6.94 23.10
C LYS A 67 -4.04 -6.71 22.81
N GLU A 68 -4.92 -7.12 23.73
CA GLU A 68 -6.37 -6.89 23.62
C GLU A 68 -6.69 -5.40 23.43
N ALA A 69 -6.05 -4.50 24.20
CA ALA A 69 -6.30 -3.07 24.06
C ALA A 69 -5.86 -2.48 22.70
N CYS A 70 -4.81 -3.03 22.09
CA CYS A 70 -4.43 -2.64 20.73
C CYS A 70 -5.35 -3.26 19.68
N GLU A 71 -5.75 -4.52 19.85
CA GLU A 71 -6.72 -5.19 18.98
C GLU A 71 -8.08 -4.47 18.99
N ASP A 72 -8.56 -4.01 20.14
CA ASP A 72 -9.77 -3.17 20.29
C ASP A 72 -9.67 -1.81 19.57
N ASP A 73 -8.45 -1.34 19.29
CA ASP A 73 -8.16 -0.10 18.56
C ASP A 73 -7.79 -0.35 17.09
N ASP A 74 -8.14 -1.54 16.55
CA ASP A 74 -7.83 -1.98 15.19
C ASP A 74 -6.32 -1.88 14.87
N SER A 75 -5.49 -2.28 15.84
CA SER A 75 -4.04 -2.16 15.80
C SER A 75 -3.37 -3.36 16.46
N HIS A 76 -2.05 -3.36 16.58
CA HIS A 76 -1.30 -4.44 17.20
C HIS A 76 -0.15 -3.93 18.07
N LEU A 77 0.42 -4.81 18.90
CA LEU A 77 1.66 -4.49 19.61
C LEU A 77 2.84 -4.34 18.61
N PRO A 78 3.86 -3.52 18.89
CA PRO A 78 4.86 -3.15 17.90
C PRO A 78 5.74 -4.32 17.47
N PHE A 79 6.11 -4.31 16.18
CA PHE A 79 7.04 -5.26 15.55
C PHE A 79 8.33 -4.54 15.16
N ILE A 80 9.47 -5.01 15.65
CA ILE A 80 10.78 -4.41 15.36
C ILE A 80 11.58 -5.40 14.51
N ARG A 81 11.69 -5.15 13.20
CA ARG A 81 12.19 -6.13 12.22
C ARG A 81 13.64 -5.89 11.81
N SER A 82 14.20 -4.72 12.11
CA SER A 82 15.56 -4.34 11.74
C SER A 82 16.28 -3.55 12.83
N GLN A 83 17.59 -3.36 12.66
CA GLN A 83 18.38 -2.51 13.54
C GLN A 83 17.95 -1.04 13.41
N GLU A 84 17.57 -0.63 12.20
CA GLU A 84 17.03 0.69 11.89
C GLU A 84 15.71 0.92 12.63
N ASP A 85 14.75 -0.01 12.53
CA ASP A 85 13.47 0.03 13.26
C ASP A 85 13.72 0.20 14.76
N ASN A 86 14.68 -0.55 15.31
CA ASN A 86 15.00 -0.52 16.73
C ASN A 86 15.64 0.80 17.18
N ALA A 87 16.51 1.38 16.35
CA ALA A 87 17.16 2.65 16.66
C ALA A 87 16.18 3.83 16.67
N GLN A 88 15.09 3.69 15.92
CA GLN A 88 14.08 4.74 15.71
C GLN A 88 12.81 4.50 16.52
N PHE A 89 12.60 3.30 17.05
CA PHE A 89 11.56 3.02 18.01
C PHE A 89 11.86 3.74 19.34
N HIS A 90 11.17 4.86 19.55
CA HIS A 90 11.25 5.63 20.77
C HIS A 90 9.91 5.53 21.50
N PRO A 91 9.77 4.62 22.49
CA PRO A 91 8.55 4.57 23.27
C PRO A 91 8.34 5.95 23.91
N ALA A 92 7.14 6.52 23.75
CA ALA A 92 6.83 7.88 24.20
C ALA A 92 6.95 8.05 25.73
N ASN A 93 7.05 6.94 26.48
CA ASN A 93 7.18 6.91 27.92
C ASN A 93 8.58 6.43 28.37
N SER A 94 9.01 6.85 29.56
CA SER A 94 10.27 6.42 30.18
C SER A 94 10.27 4.98 30.69
N ASP A 95 9.13 4.29 30.60
CA ASP A 95 8.95 2.95 31.17
C ASP A 95 9.19 1.85 30.12
N GLY A 96 9.12 2.16 28.83
CA GLY A 96 9.23 1.18 27.75
C GLY A 96 7.88 0.56 27.36
N ALA A 97 7.88 -0.29 26.35
CA ALA A 97 6.64 -0.79 25.71
C ALA A 97 6.64 -2.31 25.54
N TRP A 98 5.46 -2.92 25.65
CA TRP A 98 5.26 -4.31 25.23
C TRP A 98 5.56 -4.47 23.75
N LEU A 99 6.17 -5.60 23.38
CA LEU A 99 6.35 -6.01 21.99
C LEU A 99 5.33 -7.09 21.64
N GLY A 100 4.96 -7.18 20.37
CA GLY A 100 4.20 -8.31 19.84
C GLY A 100 5.03 -9.59 19.71
N LEU A 101 6.08 -9.75 20.52
CA LEU A 101 7.06 -10.83 20.44
C LEU A 101 6.78 -11.88 21.51
N SER A 102 6.80 -13.15 21.12
CA SER A 102 6.72 -14.28 22.04
C SER A 102 7.66 -15.43 21.66
N CYS A 103 7.90 -16.36 22.58
CA CYS A 103 8.59 -17.61 22.30
C CYS A 103 7.57 -18.74 22.05
N ASN A 104 7.64 -19.43 20.91
CA ASN A 104 6.72 -20.54 20.60
C ASN A 104 7.19 -21.92 21.08
N GLY A 105 8.31 -22.00 21.82
CA GLY A 105 8.96 -23.25 22.24
C GLY A 105 10.12 -23.68 21.35
N ALA A 106 10.42 -22.95 20.27
CA ALA A 106 11.57 -23.21 19.40
C ALA A 106 12.15 -21.95 18.75
N LYS A 107 11.32 -20.95 18.47
CA LYS A 107 11.69 -19.70 17.83
C LYS A 107 10.97 -18.53 18.48
N PHE A 108 11.62 -17.37 18.44
CA PHE A 108 10.97 -16.11 18.69
C PHE A 108 10.05 -15.79 17.49
N VAL A 109 8.78 -15.52 17.77
CA VAL A 109 7.75 -15.27 16.78
C VAL A 109 6.99 -13.99 17.13
N TRP A 110 6.65 -13.23 16.11
CA TRP A 110 5.76 -12.09 16.22
C TRP A 110 4.30 -12.56 16.24
N ASP A 111 3.41 -11.72 16.75
CA ASP A 111 1.97 -12.01 16.83
C ASP A 111 1.32 -12.21 15.44
N ASP A 112 1.95 -11.73 14.36
CA ASP A 112 1.55 -12.00 12.97
C ASP A 112 1.96 -13.40 12.46
N GLY A 113 2.64 -14.19 13.29
CA GLY A 113 3.11 -15.54 12.98
C GLY A 113 4.48 -15.59 12.29
N THR A 114 5.11 -14.46 11.99
CA THR A 114 6.44 -14.42 11.38
C THR A 114 7.54 -14.71 12.40
N VAL A 115 8.65 -15.29 11.93
CA VAL A 115 9.82 -15.55 12.78
C VAL A 115 10.64 -14.27 12.93
N ALA A 116 11.03 -13.94 14.15
CA ALA A 116 11.92 -12.82 14.40
C ALA A 116 13.35 -13.14 13.93
N ASN A 117 13.74 -12.56 12.80
CA ASN A 117 15.09 -12.68 12.23
C ASN A 117 16.07 -11.65 12.81
N PHE A 118 15.55 -10.56 13.38
CA PHE A 118 16.28 -9.56 14.14
C PHE A 118 15.86 -9.63 15.61
N THR A 119 16.82 -9.52 16.52
CA THR A 119 16.57 -9.44 17.96
C THR A 119 17.55 -8.49 18.62
N ASN A 120 17.12 -7.75 19.64
CA ASN A 120 17.97 -6.81 20.37
C ASN A 120 17.90 -7.00 21.89
N PHE A 121 18.01 -8.25 22.35
CA PHE A 121 17.89 -8.57 23.77
C PHE A 121 19.04 -8.00 24.62
N LYS A 122 18.70 -7.45 25.79
CA LYS A 122 19.66 -6.92 26.77
C LYS A 122 20.62 -7.99 27.30
N ALA A 123 20.11 -9.21 27.47
CA ALA A 123 20.87 -10.39 27.85
C ALA A 123 20.54 -11.50 26.87
N ASN A 124 21.50 -12.38 26.57
CA ASN A 124 21.30 -13.52 25.67
C ASN A 124 20.04 -14.30 26.05
N GLN A 125 19.06 -14.32 25.15
CA GLN A 125 17.84 -15.10 25.28
C GLN A 125 17.89 -16.31 24.36
N VAL A 126 17.27 -17.40 24.81
CA VAL A 126 16.98 -18.58 24.01
C VAL A 126 15.47 -18.80 23.98
N CYS A 127 14.98 -19.45 22.93
CA CYS A 127 13.60 -19.89 22.86
C CYS A 127 13.59 -21.41 22.64
N ASP A 128 13.25 -22.12 23.71
CA ASP A 128 13.03 -23.56 23.77
C ASP A 128 11.70 -23.83 24.51
N GLU A 129 11.31 -25.10 24.61
CA GLU A 129 10.04 -25.50 25.23
C GLU A 129 9.88 -25.03 26.68
N THR A 130 10.98 -24.74 27.40
CA THR A 130 10.93 -24.21 28.77
C THR A 130 10.57 -22.73 28.84
N GLN A 131 10.85 -21.95 27.78
CA GLN A 131 10.46 -20.54 27.69
C GLN A 131 9.24 -20.32 26.80
N LYS A 132 8.52 -21.38 26.43
CA LYS A 132 7.29 -21.27 25.63
C LYS A 132 6.29 -20.33 26.28
N ASN A 133 5.69 -19.47 25.46
CA ASN A 133 4.78 -18.40 25.82
C ASN A 133 5.41 -17.23 26.61
N THR A 134 6.74 -17.18 26.72
CA THR A 134 7.42 -15.99 27.27
C THR A 134 7.25 -14.81 26.32
N VAL A 135 6.92 -13.65 26.88
CA VAL A 135 6.68 -12.40 26.15
C VAL A 135 7.76 -11.36 26.48
N TYR A 136 7.91 -10.35 25.63
CA TYR A 136 9.03 -9.42 25.70
C TYR A 136 8.59 -7.95 25.61
N TRP A 137 9.43 -7.06 26.12
CA TRP A 137 9.22 -5.61 26.06
C TRP A 137 10.52 -4.89 25.71
N VAL A 138 10.41 -3.72 25.11
CA VAL A 138 11.53 -2.86 24.72
C VAL A 138 11.67 -1.69 25.71
N ALA A 139 12.90 -1.49 26.18
CA ALA A 139 13.26 -0.39 27.07
C ALA A 139 13.51 0.91 26.29
N PRO A 140 13.49 2.08 26.96
CA PRO A 140 13.78 3.36 26.29
C PRO A 140 15.17 3.46 25.65
N ASP A 141 16.12 2.61 26.06
CA ASP A 141 17.45 2.49 25.45
C ASP A 141 17.47 1.57 24.21
N GLY A 142 16.31 1.06 23.80
CA GLY A 142 16.13 0.17 22.65
C GLY A 142 16.41 -1.30 22.94
N THR A 143 16.81 -1.69 24.15
CA THR A 143 17.10 -3.10 24.47
C THR A 143 15.85 -3.89 24.88
N TRP A 144 15.78 -5.17 24.49
CA TRP A 144 14.61 -6.02 24.75
C TRP A 144 14.81 -6.89 26.00
N ASN A 145 13.75 -7.06 26.78
CA ASN A 145 13.78 -7.68 28.08
C ASN A 145 12.60 -8.66 28.23
N VAL A 146 12.77 -9.69 29.06
CA VAL A 146 11.74 -10.68 29.38
C VAL A 146 10.62 -10.05 30.20
N GLY A 147 9.37 -10.41 29.89
CA GLY A 147 8.17 -9.95 30.60
C GLY A 147 7.46 -11.09 31.31
N GLU A 148 7.59 -11.15 32.64
CA GLU A 148 6.96 -12.23 33.41
C GLU A 148 5.91 -11.75 34.43
N THR A 149 5.89 -10.47 34.82
CA THR A 149 4.96 -9.96 35.88
C THR A 149 4.69 -8.46 35.86
N THR A 150 5.21 -7.71 34.88
CA THR A 150 5.08 -6.24 34.87
C THR A 150 3.80 -5.83 34.15
N THR A 151 3.32 -4.62 34.43
CA THR A 151 2.35 -3.93 33.57
C THR A 151 3.09 -2.80 32.86
N ARG A 152 2.63 -2.40 31.67
CA ARG A 152 3.16 -1.27 30.91
C ARG A 152 2.03 -0.59 30.14
N TYR A 153 2.24 0.65 29.71
CA TYR A 153 1.33 1.26 28.74
C TYR A 153 1.41 0.51 27.40
N PRO A 154 0.26 0.10 26.81
CA PRO A 154 0.22 -0.35 25.44
C PRO A 154 0.67 0.79 24.54
N ILE A 155 1.70 0.54 23.74
CA ILE A 155 1.98 1.33 22.56
C ILE A 155 1.48 0.49 21.40
N CYS A 156 0.42 0.97 20.78
CA CYS A 156 -0.20 0.30 19.67
C CYS A 156 0.40 0.82 18.38
N GLN A 157 0.90 -0.11 17.60
CA GLN A 157 1.38 0.11 16.25
C GLN A 157 0.24 -0.19 15.30
N ARG A 158 -0.02 0.76 14.42
CA ARG A 158 -0.94 0.63 13.31
C ARG A 158 -0.22 1.10 12.08
N ASP A 159 -0.23 0.34 11.00
CA ASP A 159 0.39 0.82 9.76
C ASP A 159 -0.35 2.11 9.31
N THR A 160 0.38 3.18 9.01
CA THR A 160 -0.13 4.46 8.46
C THR A 160 -0.86 4.28 7.13
N ARG A 161 -0.75 3.10 6.51
CA ARG A 161 -1.35 2.76 5.22
C ARG A 161 -1.81 1.32 5.28
N SER A 162 -3.11 1.09 5.20
CA SER A 162 -3.60 -0.21 4.72
C SER A 162 -3.42 -0.23 3.20
N TRP A 163 -2.18 -0.36 2.73
CA TRP A 163 -1.88 -0.77 1.37
C TRP A 163 -2.62 -2.07 1.06
N ILE A 164 -3.53 -2.02 0.09
CA ILE A 164 -4.28 -3.19 -0.33
C ILE A 164 -3.53 -3.77 -1.52
N CYS A 165 -3.05 -5.01 -1.37
CA CYS A 165 -2.46 -5.81 -2.46
C CYS A 165 -3.29 -7.04 -2.84
N ASP A 166 -4.39 -7.30 -2.14
CA ASP A 166 -5.27 -8.44 -2.43
C ASP A 166 -4.47 -9.77 -2.48
N THR A 167 -4.39 -10.46 -3.63
CA THR A 167 -3.67 -11.73 -3.85
C THR A 167 -2.17 -11.56 -4.12
N TYR A 168 -1.67 -10.32 -4.12
CA TYR A 168 -0.26 -9.97 -4.32
C TYR A 168 0.43 -9.79 -2.96
N TYR A 169 1.69 -10.21 -2.85
CA TYR A 169 2.45 -10.09 -1.61
C TYR A 169 3.06 -8.68 -1.47
N LEU A 170 2.96 -8.12 -0.27
CA LEU A 170 3.59 -6.87 0.15
C LEU A 170 5.09 -7.07 0.41
N LEU A 171 5.90 -6.14 -0.09
CA LEU A 171 7.31 -6.04 0.27
C LEU A 171 7.49 -5.23 1.56
N GLN A 172 7.90 -5.88 2.66
CA GLN A 172 8.35 -5.22 3.90
C GLN A 172 9.88 -4.99 3.94
N GLN A 173 10.49 -4.62 2.82
CA GLN A 173 11.94 -4.39 2.78
C GLN A 173 12.28 -3.17 1.92
N GLY A 174 11.83 -2.01 2.39
CA GLY A 174 12.41 -0.71 2.05
C GLY A 174 12.24 -0.28 0.60
N LYS A 175 11.37 0.70 0.40
CA LYS A 175 11.31 1.64 -0.74
C LYS A 175 10.37 1.34 -1.91
N SER A 176 9.24 0.67 -1.67
CA SER A 176 8.07 0.84 -2.55
C SER A 176 6.76 0.55 -1.82
N ASP A 177 6.47 1.28 -0.74
CA ASP A 177 5.30 1.02 0.11
C ASP A 177 3.95 1.27 -0.56
N ASP A 178 3.97 1.53 -1.86
CA ASP A 178 2.83 1.79 -2.72
C ASP A 178 2.80 0.85 -3.95
N ILE A 179 3.52 -0.28 -3.97
CA ILE A 179 3.49 -1.26 -5.07
C ILE A 179 3.32 -2.69 -4.56
N CYS A 180 2.38 -3.42 -5.16
CA CYS A 180 2.05 -4.82 -4.91
C CYS A 180 2.72 -5.73 -5.93
N TYR A 181 3.26 -6.89 -5.50
CA TYR A 181 3.98 -7.82 -6.37
C TYR A 181 3.40 -9.26 -6.33
N LEU A 182 3.31 -9.90 -7.49
CA LEU A 182 2.96 -11.32 -7.61
C LEU A 182 3.97 -12.02 -8.50
N PHE A 183 4.63 -13.04 -7.97
CA PHE A 183 5.61 -13.82 -8.72
C PHE A 183 4.98 -15.12 -9.21
N ASP A 184 4.90 -15.30 -10.54
CA ASP A 184 4.43 -16.53 -11.17
C ASP A 184 5.63 -17.38 -11.60
N THR A 185 5.74 -18.57 -11.01
CA THR A 185 6.84 -19.50 -11.27
C THR A 185 6.67 -20.33 -12.54
N LYS A 186 5.51 -20.21 -13.22
CA LYS A 186 5.21 -20.94 -14.46
C LYS A 186 5.97 -20.32 -15.64
N ASN A 187 6.65 -21.17 -16.41
CA ASN A 187 7.24 -20.77 -17.69
C ASN A 187 6.12 -20.39 -18.67
N THR A 188 6.04 -19.11 -19.00
CA THR A 188 4.97 -18.51 -19.81
C THR A 188 5.62 -17.63 -20.87
N LEU A 189 5.06 -17.58 -22.08
CA LEU A 189 5.55 -16.68 -23.13
C LEU A 189 5.33 -15.23 -22.72
N LEU A 190 6.22 -14.32 -23.10
CA LEU A 190 6.12 -12.93 -22.67
C LEU A 190 4.75 -12.29 -22.98
N PRO A 191 4.14 -12.46 -24.17
CA PRO A 191 2.82 -11.89 -24.44
C PRO A 191 1.71 -12.45 -23.53
N ASP A 192 1.77 -13.73 -23.17
CA ASP A 192 0.80 -14.36 -22.28
C ASP A 192 1.00 -13.93 -20.81
N ALA A 193 2.25 -13.70 -20.42
CA ALA A 193 2.62 -13.17 -19.12
C ALA A 193 2.17 -11.71 -18.96
N GLU A 194 2.39 -10.88 -19.99
CA GLU A 194 1.87 -9.51 -20.06
C GLU A 194 0.35 -9.52 -19.95
N ALA A 195 -0.35 -10.31 -20.77
CA ALA A 195 -1.80 -10.42 -20.71
C ALA A 195 -2.30 -10.89 -19.33
N THR A 196 -1.57 -11.80 -18.66
CA THR A 196 -1.94 -12.28 -17.32
C THR A 196 -1.82 -11.18 -16.27
N CYS A 197 -0.73 -10.40 -16.29
CA CYS A 197 -0.59 -9.23 -15.42
C CYS A 197 -1.67 -8.18 -15.74
N GLU A 198 -1.89 -7.88 -17.02
CA GLU A 198 -2.87 -6.86 -17.47
C GLU A 198 -4.30 -7.22 -17.06
N ASN A 199 -4.68 -8.51 -17.13
CA ASN A 199 -5.97 -9.00 -16.65
C ASN A 199 -6.16 -8.81 -15.13
N GLN A 200 -5.08 -8.58 -14.38
CA GLN A 200 -5.07 -8.30 -12.95
C GLN A 200 -4.75 -6.82 -12.64
N LEU A 201 -4.83 -5.96 -13.66
CA LEU A 201 -4.52 -4.53 -13.62
C LEU A 201 -3.09 -4.26 -13.14
N ALA A 202 -2.18 -5.13 -13.57
CA ALA A 202 -0.76 -5.06 -13.30
C ALA A 202 0.03 -5.08 -14.60
N PHE A 203 1.32 -4.82 -14.50
CA PHE A 203 2.28 -5.01 -15.59
C PHE A 203 3.38 -5.94 -15.11
N ILE A 204 4.15 -6.53 -16.02
CA ILE A 204 5.40 -7.16 -15.60
C ILE A 204 6.27 -6.08 -14.95
N SER A 205 6.84 -6.42 -13.79
CA SER A 205 7.38 -5.43 -12.85
C SER A 205 8.54 -4.66 -13.46
N PRO A 206 8.41 -3.34 -13.66
CA PRO A 206 9.50 -2.54 -14.20
C PRO A 206 10.62 -2.42 -13.16
N ILE A 207 11.86 -2.31 -13.65
CA ILE A 207 13.05 -2.27 -12.79
C ILE A 207 13.77 -0.93 -13.01
N HIS A 208 13.45 0.04 -12.16
CA HIS A 208 14.01 1.39 -12.22
C HIS A 208 15.25 1.61 -11.33
N ASP A 209 15.61 0.62 -10.50
CA ASP A 209 16.80 0.70 -9.67
C ASP A 209 17.41 -0.67 -9.34
N GLN A 210 18.59 -0.62 -8.71
CA GLN A 210 19.33 -1.79 -8.30
C GLN A 210 18.62 -2.59 -7.19
N ALA A 211 17.83 -1.94 -6.33
CA ALA A 211 17.15 -2.61 -5.23
C ALA A 211 16.05 -3.55 -5.76
N MET A 212 15.23 -3.06 -6.68
CA MET A 212 14.21 -3.83 -7.38
C MET A 212 14.85 -4.94 -8.22
N ASN A 213 15.96 -4.65 -8.91
CA ASN A 213 16.70 -5.67 -9.67
C ASN A 213 17.16 -6.84 -8.78
N ASP A 214 17.74 -6.53 -7.62
CA ASP A 214 18.19 -7.54 -6.68
C ASP A 214 17.04 -8.30 -6.03
N TYR A 215 15.88 -7.66 -5.86
CA TYR A 215 14.67 -8.32 -5.38
C TYR A 215 14.18 -9.38 -6.37
N VAL A 216 13.93 -9.01 -7.63
CA VAL A 216 13.51 -9.93 -8.69
C VAL A 216 14.44 -11.15 -8.75
N LYS A 217 15.76 -10.89 -8.73
CA LYS A 217 16.80 -11.92 -8.70
C LYS A 217 16.67 -12.86 -7.49
N ARG A 218 16.62 -12.30 -6.27
CA ARG A 218 16.57 -13.11 -5.03
C ARG A 218 15.29 -13.93 -4.96
N THR A 219 14.15 -13.37 -5.37
CA THR A 219 12.86 -14.06 -5.41
C THR A 219 12.92 -15.27 -6.35
N ALA A 220 13.40 -15.07 -7.58
CA ALA A 220 13.54 -16.14 -8.56
C ALA A 220 14.49 -17.26 -8.08
N VAL A 221 15.66 -16.89 -7.54
CA VAL A 221 16.63 -17.85 -6.97
C VAL A 221 16.04 -18.57 -5.75
N GLY A 222 15.25 -17.88 -4.93
CA GLY A 222 14.54 -18.44 -3.77
C GLY A 222 13.55 -19.55 -4.15
N TYR A 223 12.90 -19.42 -5.31
CA TYR A 223 12.07 -20.47 -5.90
C TYR A 223 12.86 -21.57 -6.64
N GLY A 224 14.20 -21.50 -6.63
CA GLY A 224 15.07 -22.45 -7.35
C GLY A 224 15.11 -22.24 -8.86
N LEU A 225 14.66 -21.09 -9.36
CA LEU A 225 14.57 -20.80 -10.79
C LEU A 225 15.92 -20.27 -11.30
N MET A 226 16.71 -21.16 -11.91
CA MET A 226 18.06 -20.86 -12.40
C MET A 226 18.12 -20.53 -13.91
N GLY A 227 16.98 -20.64 -14.61
CA GLY A 227 16.85 -20.43 -16.06
C GLY A 227 16.61 -18.98 -16.49
N GLY A 228 16.52 -18.05 -15.55
CA GLY A 228 16.15 -16.65 -15.79
C GLY A 228 14.67 -16.34 -15.59
N VAL A 229 14.32 -15.07 -15.72
CA VAL A 229 12.95 -14.53 -15.57
C VAL A 229 12.68 -13.47 -16.63
N HIS A 230 11.45 -13.38 -17.12
CA HIS A 230 11.00 -12.22 -17.88
C HIS A 230 10.98 -10.98 -16.99
N ILE A 231 11.43 -9.86 -17.54
CA ILE A 231 11.40 -8.55 -16.88
C ILE A 231 10.48 -7.54 -17.60
N GLY A 232 9.81 -7.93 -18.68
CA GLY A 232 8.86 -7.04 -19.37
C GLY A 232 9.51 -5.88 -20.14
N LEU A 233 10.83 -5.89 -20.32
CA LEU A 233 11.52 -4.87 -21.11
C LEU A 233 11.67 -5.36 -22.56
N LYS A 234 11.39 -4.48 -23.53
CA LYS A 234 11.54 -4.73 -24.96
C LYS A 234 12.34 -3.62 -25.63
N SER A 235 13.14 -3.98 -26.62
CA SER A 235 13.81 -3.04 -27.52
C SER A 235 12.85 -2.64 -28.64
N VAL A 236 12.45 -1.38 -28.71
CA VAL A 236 11.53 -0.83 -29.73
C VAL A 236 12.13 0.45 -30.29
N ASN A 237 12.45 0.49 -31.59
CA ASN A 237 13.03 1.66 -32.28
C ASN A 237 14.26 2.23 -31.55
N ASP A 238 15.24 1.39 -31.24
CA ASP A 238 16.47 1.74 -30.51
C ASP A 238 16.27 2.28 -29.08
N LYS A 239 15.08 2.04 -28.49
CA LYS A 239 14.76 2.36 -27.10
C LYS A 239 14.36 1.12 -26.32
N TYR A 240 14.54 1.15 -25.01
CA TYR A 240 14.06 0.10 -24.12
C TYR A 240 12.80 0.55 -23.41
N ILE A 241 11.69 -0.15 -23.64
CA ILE A 241 10.36 0.19 -23.15
C ILE A 241 9.84 -0.95 -22.27
N TRP A 242 9.42 -0.61 -21.06
CA TRP A 242 8.80 -1.55 -20.11
C TRP A 242 7.36 -1.88 -20.52
N SER A 243 6.82 -3.00 -20.02
CA SER A 243 5.44 -3.43 -20.30
C SER A 243 4.38 -2.41 -19.83
N ASP A 244 4.69 -1.52 -18.88
CA ASP A 244 3.81 -0.42 -18.46
C ASP A 244 3.89 0.82 -19.40
N GLY A 245 4.72 0.76 -20.43
CA GLY A 245 4.95 1.81 -21.42
C GLY A 245 6.02 2.83 -21.03
N SER A 246 6.60 2.75 -19.84
CA SER A 246 7.69 3.64 -19.41
C SER A 246 9.00 3.33 -20.16
N GLU A 247 9.81 4.36 -20.43
CA GLU A 247 11.15 4.20 -21.02
C GLU A 247 12.15 3.88 -19.91
N ALA A 248 13.07 2.95 -20.17
CA ALA A 248 14.04 2.52 -19.17
C ALA A 248 15.04 3.62 -18.79
N ASP A 249 15.12 3.90 -17.49
CA ASP A 249 16.05 4.81 -16.83
C ASP A 249 17.18 4.07 -16.07
N PHE A 250 17.01 2.76 -15.87
CA PHE A 250 17.99 1.85 -15.31
C PHE A 250 18.21 0.67 -16.27
N LEU A 251 19.49 0.35 -16.50
CA LEU A 251 19.91 -0.74 -17.39
C LEU A 251 20.98 -1.59 -16.70
N ASN A 252 20.83 -2.91 -16.75
CA ASN A 252 21.74 -3.82 -16.05
C ASN A 252 22.21 -5.00 -16.90
N PHE A 253 22.62 -4.74 -18.15
CA PHE A 253 23.04 -5.77 -19.10
C PHE A 253 24.21 -6.62 -18.61
N ALA A 254 24.18 -7.89 -19.00
CA ALA A 254 25.33 -8.79 -18.89
C ALA A 254 26.42 -8.38 -19.91
N PRO A 255 27.70 -8.69 -19.64
CA PRO A 255 28.77 -8.45 -20.60
C PRO A 255 28.46 -9.13 -21.96
N GLY A 256 28.51 -8.34 -23.04
CA GLY A 256 28.21 -8.83 -24.40
C GLY A 256 26.76 -8.66 -24.85
N PHE A 257 25.88 -8.12 -24.00
CA PHE A 257 24.48 -7.87 -24.34
C PHE A 257 24.16 -6.36 -24.43
N PRO A 258 23.18 -5.94 -25.26
CA PRO A 258 22.42 -6.77 -26.18
C PRO A 258 23.29 -7.37 -27.31
N ASP A 259 23.01 -8.61 -27.69
CA ASP A 259 23.64 -9.31 -28.81
C ASP A 259 22.66 -9.33 -30.00
N PRO A 260 23.06 -8.82 -31.18
CA PRO A 260 22.20 -8.77 -32.38
C PRO A 260 21.67 -10.12 -32.88
N SER A 261 22.18 -11.23 -32.36
CA SER A 261 21.80 -12.59 -32.75
C SER A 261 20.54 -13.09 -32.04
N PHE A 262 20.06 -12.38 -31.01
CA PHE A 262 18.84 -12.72 -30.26
C PHE A 262 17.73 -11.69 -30.51
N GLY A 263 16.50 -12.05 -30.16
CA GLY A 263 15.32 -11.18 -30.26
C GLY A 263 15.36 -9.90 -29.42
N GLU A 264 14.24 -9.18 -29.45
CA GLU A 264 14.09 -7.84 -28.88
C GLU A 264 13.62 -7.82 -27.42
N CYS A 265 13.27 -8.98 -26.87
CA CYS A 265 12.77 -9.12 -25.49
C CYS A 265 13.92 -9.31 -24.52
N LEU A 266 13.80 -8.78 -23.30
CA LEU A 266 14.84 -8.89 -22.29
C LEU A 266 14.41 -9.83 -21.16
N ALA A 267 15.38 -10.59 -20.66
CA ALA A 267 15.24 -11.43 -19.47
C ALA A 267 16.41 -11.19 -18.51
N MET A 268 16.14 -11.35 -17.22
CA MET A 268 17.17 -11.36 -16.19
C MET A 268 17.69 -12.79 -16.02
N GLY A 269 19.01 -12.96 -16.12
CA GLY A 269 19.68 -14.20 -15.78
C GLY A 269 19.68 -14.42 -14.27
N THR A 270 19.46 -15.67 -13.83
CA THR A 270 19.52 -16.06 -12.41
C THR A 270 20.65 -17.05 -12.12
N GLY A 271 21.21 -17.69 -13.15
CA GLY A 271 22.33 -18.63 -13.06
C GLY A 271 23.70 -18.03 -13.44
N LEU A 272 24.03 -18.01 -14.74
CA LEU A 272 25.37 -17.63 -15.21
C LEU A 272 25.72 -16.15 -14.96
N PHE A 273 24.75 -15.26 -15.12
CA PHE A 273 24.89 -13.84 -14.81
C PHE A 273 23.74 -13.39 -13.89
N PRO A 274 23.76 -13.75 -12.59
CA PRO A 274 22.65 -13.48 -11.67
C PRO A 274 22.36 -11.99 -11.56
N GLY A 275 21.12 -11.61 -11.84
CA GLY A 275 20.65 -10.23 -11.79
C GLY A 275 21.03 -9.38 -12.99
N LYS A 276 21.72 -9.92 -14.01
CA LYS A 276 22.07 -9.20 -15.24
C LYS A 276 21.13 -9.54 -16.38
N TRP A 277 20.95 -8.60 -17.31
CA TRP A 277 19.95 -8.71 -18.37
C TRP A 277 20.56 -9.13 -19.70
N MET A 278 19.80 -9.91 -20.46
CA MET A 278 20.18 -10.43 -21.78
C MET A 278 18.97 -10.28 -22.71
N ASN A 279 19.20 -9.93 -23.97
CA ASN A 279 18.15 -10.04 -24.97
C ASN A 279 18.01 -11.49 -25.44
N ILE A 280 16.76 -11.88 -25.63
CA ILE A 280 16.30 -13.23 -25.89
C ILE A 280 15.17 -13.18 -26.93
N ASP A 281 14.89 -14.32 -27.53
CA ASP A 281 13.71 -14.46 -28.38
C ASP A 281 12.44 -14.35 -27.52
N CYS A 282 11.50 -13.51 -27.96
CA CYS A 282 10.25 -13.24 -27.24
C CYS A 282 9.37 -14.49 -27.03
N ASP A 283 9.62 -15.53 -27.82
CA ASP A 283 8.94 -16.83 -27.73
C ASP A 283 9.60 -17.79 -26.72
N THR A 284 10.57 -17.32 -25.93
CA THR A 284 11.21 -18.11 -24.87
C THR A 284 10.33 -18.08 -23.62
N PRO A 285 9.76 -19.20 -23.14
CA PRO A 285 8.88 -19.19 -21.98
C PRO A 285 9.68 -19.13 -20.68
N LEU A 286 9.42 -18.11 -19.86
CA LEU A 286 10.07 -17.89 -18.57
C LEU A 286 9.06 -17.51 -17.47
N PRO A 287 9.42 -17.72 -16.20
CA PRO A 287 8.68 -17.16 -15.06
C PRO A 287 8.77 -15.63 -15.05
N TYR A 288 7.85 -14.96 -14.36
CA TYR A 288 7.71 -13.50 -14.38
C TYR A 288 7.13 -12.97 -13.07
N MET A 289 7.26 -11.66 -12.86
CA MET A 289 6.69 -10.99 -11.69
C MET A 289 5.81 -9.84 -12.13
N CYS A 290 4.54 -9.86 -11.77
CA CYS A 290 3.63 -8.73 -11.97
C CYS A 290 3.80 -7.71 -10.84
N SER A 291 3.62 -6.43 -11.15
CA SER A 291 3.48 -5.36 -10.19
C SER A 291 2.35 -4.40 -10.54
N LYS A 292 1.68 -3.87 -9.52
CA LYS A 292 0.72 -2.77 -9.66
C LYS A 292 0.81 -1.84 -8.46
N PRO A 293 0.42 -0.56 -8.59
CA PRO A 293 0.29 0.30 -7.43
C PRO A 293 -0.62 -0.33 -6.37
N ALA A 294 -0.21 -0.25 -5.10
CA ALA A 294 -1.09 -0.52 -3.99
C ALA A 294 -2.20 0.54 -3.97
N LEU A 295 -3.43 0.13 -3.65
CA LEU A 295 -4.43 1.13 -3.31
C LEU A 295 -4.05 1.72 -1.95
N THR A 296 -3.84 3.03 -1.92
CA THR A 296 -3.70 3.77 -0.67
C THR A 296 -5.09 3.91 -0.06
N TYR A 297 -5.34 3.14 0.99
CA TYR A 297 -6.52 3.30 1.84
C TYR A 297 -6.30 4.50 2.75
N ASP A 298 -6.93 5.64 2.44
CA ASP A 298 -6.97 6.76 3.36
C ASP A 298 -8.20 6.63 4.27
N GLU A 299 -7.98 6.04 5.46
CA GLU A 299 -8.99 5.97 6.52
C GLU A 299 -9.46 7.34 6.98
N SER A 300 -8.68 8.41 6.76
CA SER A 300 -9.11 9.77 7.13
C SER A 300 -10.24 10.29 6.25
N VAL A 301 -10.51 9.64 5.12
CA VAL A 301 -11.65 9.90 4.22
C VAL A 301 -12.84 8.99 4.55
N ALA A 302 -12.82 8.27 5.67
CA ALA A 302 -13.96 7.50 6.16
C ALA A 302 -15.22 8.40 6.17
N PRO A 303 -16.24 8.13 5.34
CA PRO A 303 -17.44 8.93 5.33
C PRO A 303 -18.16 8.70 6.67
N ALA A 304 -18.65 9.78 7.29
CA ALA A 304 -19.34 9.72 8.59
C ALA A 304 -20.76 9.09 8.52
N GLY A 305 -20.99 8.18 7.57
CA GLY A 305 -22.28 7.63 7.18
C GLY A 305 -22.53 7.74 5.67
N CYS A 306 -23.78 7.61 5.25
CA CYS A 306 -24.15 7.98 3.87
C CYS A 306 -23.88 9.49 3.69
N SER A 307 -23.44 9.91 2.50
CA SER A 307 -23.32 11.34 2.18
C SER A 307 -24.68 12.03 2.37
N ASP A 308 -24.73 13.10 3.16
CA ASP A 308 -25.97 13.86 3.44
C ASP A 308 -26.58 14.46 2.16
N ASP A 309 -25.75 14.74 1.14
CA ASP A 309 -26.17 15.33 -0.13
C ASP A 309 -26.42 14.28 -1.24
N GLY A 310 -25.96 13.03 -1.07
CA GLY A 310 -26.26 11.89 -1.96
C GLY A 310 -25.89 12.02 -3.46
N GLU A 311 -25.45 13.19 -3.94
CA GLU A 311 -25.16 13.50 -5.34
C GLU A 311 -23.66 13.51 -5.64
N PHE A 312 -23.26 12.89 -6.75
CA PHE A 312 -21.87 12.78 -7.20
C PHE A 312 -21.74 13.05 -8.70
N TYR A 313 -20.61 13.63 -9.09
CA TYR A 313 -20.33 14.14 -10.43
C TYR A 313 -18.98 13.60 -10.97
N PRO A 314 -18.73 13.65 -12.29
CA PRO A 314 -17.46 13.21 -12.86
C PRO A 314 -16.24 13.87 -12.20
N GLY A 315 -15.30 13.05 -11.73
CA GLY A 315 -14.15 13.46 -10.94
C GLY A 315 -14.26 13.13 -9.44
N ASP A 316 -15.47 12.88 -8.93
CA ASP A 316 -15.68 12.51 -7.54
C ASP A 316 -15.27 11.06 -7.27
N GLU A 317 -14.89 10.81 -6.02
CA GLU A 317 -14.70 9.46 -5.48
C GLU A 317 -15.80 9.15 -4.45
N ILE A 318 -16.30 7.92 -4.48
CA ILE A 318 -17.39 7.43 -3.66
C ILE A 318 -16.89 6.25 -2.83
N TYR A 319 -17.14 6.29 -1.53
CA TYR A 319 -16.77 5.23 -0.61
C TYR A 319 -18.02 4.63 0.03
N SER A 320 -17.94 3.35 0.38
CA SER A 320 -18.97 2.68 1.17
C SER A 320 -19.15 3.35 2.53
N PRO A 321 -20.33 3.26 3.15
CA PRO A 321 -20.58 3.92 4.43
C PRO A 321 -19.86 3.27 5.62
N THR A 322 -19.27 2.09 5.40
CA THR A 322 -18.40 1.37 6.34
C THR A 322 -16.92 1.53 5.97
N TRP A 323 -16.58 2.43 5.03
CA TRP A 323 -15.20 2.63 4.64
C TRP A 323 -14.41 3.22 5.81
N GLY A 324 -13.32 2.59 6.22
CA GLY A 324 -12.55 3.03 7.39
C GLY A 324 -13.12 2.57 8.75
N SER A 325 -14.29 1.91 8.80
CA SER A 325 -14.95 1.59 10.07
C SER A 325 -15.64 0.23 10.06
N ALA A 326 -15.52 -0.51 11.17
CA ALA A 326 -16.26 -1.76 11.39
C ALA A 326 -17.79 -1.56 11.51
N THR A 327 -18.28 -0.32 11.56
CA THR A 327 -19.70 0.02 11.72
C THR A 327 -20.13 1.13 10.75
N GLY A 328 -21.32 1.00 10.17
CA GLY A 328 -21.89 2.02 9.29
C GLY A 328 -23.36 1.73 8.93
N PRO A 329 -24.08 2.67 8.31
CA PRO A 329 -25.46 2.46 7.93
C PRO A 329 -25.65 1.27 6.99
N SER A 330 -26.67 0.46 7.28
CA SER A 330 -27.03 -0.74 6.52
C SER A 330 -27.57 -0.43 5.12
N TYR A 331 -27.92 0.82 4.84
CA TYR A 331 -28.51 1.23 3.57
C TYR A 331 -28.05 2.63 3.20
N CYS A 332 -27.53 2.79 1.98
CA CYS A 332 -27.24 4.11 1.39
C CYS A 332 -27.64 4.15 -0.07
N ASP A 333 -28.03 5.34 -0.51
CA ASP A 333 -28.37 5.63 -1.89
C ASP A 333 -27.47 6.75 -2.42
N TYR A 334 -26.97 6.58 -3.64
CA TYR A 334 -26.07 7.53 -4.29
C TYR A 334 -26.61 7.85 -5.68
N ALA A 335 -26.87 9.13 -5.93
CA ALA A 335 -27.19 9.69 -7.23
C ALA A 335 -25.90 10.12 -7.92
N VAL A 336 -25.55 9.50 -9.04
CA VAL A 336 -24.37 9.86 -9.83
C VAL A 336 -24.84 10.46 -11.14
N MET A 337 -24.44 11.68 -11.47
CA MET A 337 -24.96 12.39 -12.63
C MET A 337 -23.94 13.32 -13.29
N ASP A 338 -24.08 13.51 -14.59
CA ASP A 338 -23.37 14.55 -15.35
C ASP A 338 -24.33 15.71 -15.63
N LEU A 339 -23.84 16.94 -15.48
CA LEU A 339 -24.58 18.15 -15.83
C LEU A 339 -24.80 18.27 -17.34
N ASP A 340 -23.93 17.67 -18.16
CA ASP A 340 -24.11 17.53 -19.60
C ASP A 340 -25.01 16.33 -19.91
N LYS A 341 -26.26 16.62 -20.28
CA LYS A 341 -27.26 15.60 -20.64
C LYS A 341 -26.92 14.80 -21.89
N SER A 342 -25.94 15.22 -22.69
CA SER A 342 -25.49 14.48 -23.86
C SER A 342 -24.48 13.39 -23.53
N LYS A 343 -23.89 13.45 -22.32
CA LYS A 343 -22.88 12.53 -21.83
C LYS A 343 -23.48 11.31 -21.14
N LYS A 344 -22.66 10.27 -21.00
CA LYS A 344 -22.99 9.09 -20.19
C LYS A 344 -22.05 9.01 -19.01
N VAL A 345 -22.63 8.86 -17.83
CA VAL A 345 -21.84 8.70 -16.60
C VAL A 345 -21.25 7.30 -16.54
N THR A 346 -20.03 7.21 -16.02
CA THR A 346 -19.37 5.96 -15.68
C THR A 346 -19.07 5.91 -14.19
N VAL A 347 -19.17 4.71 -13.62
CA VAL A 347 -18.71 4.40 -12.27
C VAL A 347 -17.67 3.30 -12.39
N GLU A 348 -16.42 3.60 -12.03
CA GLU A 348 -15.33 2.65 -11.96
C GLU A 348 -15.20 2.15 -10.52
N ILE A 349 -15.48 0.86 -10.29
CA ILE A 349 -15.20 0.25 -8.98
C ILE A 349 -13.70 -0.04 -8.90
N LEU A 350 -13.03 0.59 -7.94
CA LEU A 350 -11.59 0.48 -7.69
C LEU A 350 -11.28 -0.59 -6.65
N LEU A 351 -12.17 -0.73 -5.67
CA LEU A 351 -12.12 -1.81 -4.68
C LEU A 351 -13.51 -2.29 -4.32
N PHE A 352 -13.65 -3.60 -4.13
CA PHE A 352 -14.89 -4.16 -3.58
C PHE A 352 -14.66 -5.38 -2.67
N GLU A 353 -15.11 -5.24 -1.44
CA GLU A 353 -15.17 -6.29 -0.42
C GLU A 353 -16.45 -6.15 0.40
N SER A 354 -17.27 -7.19 0.37
CA SER A 354 -18.49 -7.28 1.19
C SER A 354 -18.73 -8.71 1.66
N ASN A 355 -19.64 -8.90 2.63
CA ASN A 355 -20.06 -10.25 2.97
C ASN A 355 -20.93 -10.84 1.85
N SER A 356 -20.44 -11.91 1.23
CA SER A 356 -21.11 -12.57 0.09
C SER A 356 -22.47 -13.18 0.43
N CYS A 357 -22.77 -13.40 1.72
CA CYS A 357 -24.08 -13.87 2.18
C CYS A 357 -25.19 -12.91 1.79
N CYS A 358 -24.92 -11.60 1.88
CA CYS A 358 -25.98 -10.70 2.24
C CYS A 358 -25.72 -9.19 2.08
N ASP A 359 -24.48 -8.76 1.80
CA ASP A 359 -24.17 -7.37 1.50
C ASP A 359 -24.03 -7.16 -0.01
N THR A 360 -24.66 -6.11 -0.54
CA THR A 360 -24.71 -5.85 -1.99
C THR A 360 -24.59 -4.37 -2.33
N LEU A 361 -23.82 -4.06 -3.37
CA LEU A 361 -23.89 -2.80 -4.11
C LEU A 361 -24.57 -3.06 -5.44
N THR A 362 -25.68 -2.38 -5.70
CA THR A 362 -26.41 -2.50 -6.96
C THR A 362 -26.39 -1.18 -7.70
N ILE A 363 -25.98 -1.21 -8.97
CA ILE A 363 -25.90 -0.03 -9.83
C ILE A 363 -27.04 -0.10 -10.84
N TYR A 364 -27.88 0.93 -10.85
CA TYR A 364 -29.06 1.08 -11.70
C TYR A 364 -28.84 2.14 -12.76
N ASP A 365 -29.49 1.96 -13.91
CA ASP A 365 -29.51 2.92 -14.99
C ASP A 365 -30.52 4.04 -14.73
N GLY A 366 -30.05 5.29 -14.69
CA GLY A 366 -30.85 6.46 -14.32
C GLY A 366 -31.16 6.58 -12.82
N LEU A 367 -31.62 7.76 -12.39
CA LEU A 367 -31.92 8.04 -10.97
C LEU A 367 -33.17 7.33 -10.42
N PHE A 368 -34.13 7.03 -11.29
CA PHE A 368 -35.45 6.50 -10.91
C PHE A 368 -35.77 5.15 -11.56
N GLY A 369 -34.79 4.54 -12.23
CA GLY A 369 -34.94 3.28 -12.93
C GLY A 369 -34.85 2.07 -11.99
N THR A 370 -35.43 0.94 -12.40
CA THR A 370 -35.20 -0.38 -11.78
C THR A 370 -34.27 -1.26 -12.62
N ASN A 371 -33.74 -0.71 -13.73
CA ASN A 371 -32.87 -1.44 -14.64
C ASN A 371 -31.48 -1.59 -14.03
N VAL A 372 -31.14 -2.81 -13.59
CA VAL A 372 -29.84 -3.11 -12.97
C VAL A 372 -28.78 -3.23 -14.06
N LEU A 373 -27.76 -2.37 -14.01
CA LEU A 373 -26.57 -2.47 -14.86
C LEU A 373 -25.59 -3.51 -14.32
N LYS A 374 -25.35 -3.49 -13.01
CA LYS A 374 -24.44 -4.42 -12.34
C LYS A 374 -24.78 -4.57 -10.86
N LYS A 375 -24.57 -5.77 -10.32
CA LYS A 375 -24.67 -6.08 -8.89
C LYS A 375 -23.37 -6.69 -8.40
N PHE A 376 -22.82 -6.16 -7.31
CA PHE A 376 -21.61 -6.61 -6.65
C PHE A 376 -21.95 -7.23 -5.29
N THR A 377 -21.25 -8.31 -4.94
CA THR A 377 -21.33 -8.99 -3.64
C THR A 377 -20.12 -9.90 -3.45
N GLY A 378 -19.64 -10.06 -2.21
CA GLY A 378 -18.45 -10.84 -1.91
C GLY A 378 -17.17 -10.05 -2.17
N TYR A 379 -16.14 -10.72 -2.65
CA TYR A 379 -14.81 -10.14 -2.78
C TYR A 379 -14.37 -10.06 -4.24
N TYR A 380 -13.97 -8.86 -4.66
CA TYR A 380 -13.31 -8.61 -5.95
C TYR A 380 -11.92 -7.98 -5.76
N GLY A 381 -11.57 -7.60 -4.53
CA GLY A 381 -10.31 -6.95 -4.19
C GLY A 381 -10.10 -5.66 -4.98
N ILE A 382 -8.87 -5.43 -5.43
CA ILE A 382 -8.52 -4.28 -6.29
C ILE A 382 -9.00 -4.57 -7.71
N THR A 383 -9.82 -3.68 -8.26
CA THR A 383 -10.44 -3.86 -9.55
C THR A 383 -10.55 -2.54 -10.33
N SER A 384 -11.09 -2.60 -11.54
CA SER A 384 -11.36 -1.45 -12.43
C SER A 384 -12.59 -1.79 -13.27
N ILE A 385 -13.63 -2.26 -12.58
CA ILE A 385 -14.88 -2.63 -13.24
C ILE A 385 -15.64 -1.34 -13.51
N VAL A 386 -15.62 -0.91 -14.78
CA VAL A 386 -16.35 0.27 -15.25
C VAL A 386 -17.78 -0.12 -15.61
N VAL A 387 -18.74 0.55 -14.98
CA VAL A 387 -20.18 0.45 -15.29
C VAL A 387 -20.62 1.76 -15.93
N THR A 388 -21.17 1.69 -17.15
CA THR A 388 -21.60 2.86 -17.92
C THR A 388 -23.12 2.93 -18.01
N GLY A 389 -23.68 4.09 -17.69
CA GLY A 389 -25.12 4.36 -17.82
C GLY A 389 -25.54 4.49 -19.28
N THR A 390 -26.82 4.26 -19.58
CA THR A 390 -27.35 4.59 -20.92
C THR A 390 -27.66 6.08 -21.06
N THR A 391 -27.77 6.78 -19.93
CA THR A 391 -28.05 8.21 -19.80
C THR A 391 -26.95 8.93 -19.01
N ASN A 392 -27.13 10.23 -18.78
CA ASN A 392 -26.24 11.05 -17.96
C ASN A 392 -26.43 10.81 -16.45
N ALA A 393 -27.06 9.72 -16.03
CA ALA A 393 -27.30 9.43 -14.62
C ALA A 393 -27.29 7.93 -14.30
N ILE A 394 -26.83 7.61 -13.10
CA ILE A 394 -26.79 6.29 -12.47
C ILE A 394 -27.25 6.43 -11.02
N ARG A 395 -27.96 5.43 -10.49
CA ARG A 395 -28.23 5.31 -9.06
C ARG A 395 -27.46 4.11 -8.50
N MET A 396 -26.70 4.31 -7.43
CA MET A 396 -26.05 3.22 -6.70
C MET A 396 -26.79 2.99 -5.38
N GLU A 397 -27.05 1.73 -5.06
CA GLU A 397 -27.70 1.33 -3.82
C GLU A 397 -26.80 0.36 -3.06
N TRP A 398 -26.38 0.76 -1.87
CA TRP A 398 -25.71 -0.10 -0.91
C TRP A 398 -26.73 -0.68 0.06
N ASN A 399 -26.69 -2.00 0.26
CA ASN A 399 -27.56 -2.73 1.18
C ASN A 399 -26.72 -3.77 1.92
N ALA A 400 -26.41 -3.51 3.19
CA ALA A 400 -25.69 -4.39 4.09
C ALA A 400 -26.63 -5.00 5.13
N LYS A 401 -26.48 -6.29 5.40
CA LYS A 401 -27.29 -7.02 6.39
C LYS A 401 -26.47 -7.60 7.53
N SER A 402 -25.20 -7.91 7.30
CA SER A 402 -24.29 -8.35 8.35
C SER A 402 -23.42 -7.21 8.87
N GLY A 403 -23.14 -6.18 8.05
CA GLY A 403 -22.66 -4.85 8.46
C GLY A 403 -21.31 -4.77 9.18
N GLU A 404 -20.66 -5.90 9.46
CA GLU A 404 -19.47 -5.98 10.29
C GLU A 404 -18.30 -6.66 9.55
N HIS A 405 -17.07 -6.23 9.86
CA HIS A 405 -15.78 -6.86 9.51
C HIS A 405 -15.41 -6.98 8.02
N VAL A 406 -15.78 -6.01 7.17
CA VAL A 406 -15.35 -5.94 5.75
C VAL A 406 -14.92 -4.53 5.38
N ARG A 407 -13.94 -4.40 4.47
CA ARG A 407 -13.42 -3.09 4.05
C ARG A 407 -14.42 -2.21 3.27
N GLY A 408 -15.42 -2.82 2.63
CA GLY A 408 -16.41 -2.11 1.84
C GLY A 408 -15.95 -1.87 0.40
N TRP A 409 -16.33 -0.73 -0.19
CA TRP A 409 -16.08 -0.45 -1.60
C TRP A 409 -15.68 1.00 -1.86
N HIS A 410 -14.88 1.20 -2.90
CA HIS A 410 -14.44 2.50 -3.40
C HIS A 410 -14.65 2.56 -4.90
N ALA A 411 -15.20 3.68 -5.36
CA ALA A 411 -15.51 3.93 -6.74
C ALA A 411 -15.07 5.33 -7.17
N ARG A 412 -14.78 5.49 -8.46
CA ARG A 412 -14.53 6.77 -9.11
C ARG A 412 -15.60 7.06 -10.15
N VAL A 413 -16.05 8.31 -10.20
CA VAL A 413 -17.03 8.78 -11.18
C VAL A 413 -16.33 9.35 -12.40
N GLY A 414 -16.78 8.96 -13.58
CA GLY A 414 -16.33 9.48 -14.87
C GLY A 414 -17.49 9.80 -15.81
N SER A 415 -17.14 10.19 -17.04
CA SER A 415 -18.09 10.55 -18.09
C SER A 415 -17.50 10.32 -19.47
N VAL A 416 -18.32 9.84 -20.41
CA VAL A 416 -17.96 9.57 -21.81
C VAL A 416 -18.85 10.29 -22.81
#